data_AF-C6LJI4-F1
#
_entry.id   AF-C6LJI4-F1
#
_cell.length_a   1.000
_cell.length_b   1.000
_cell.length_c   1.000
_cell.angle_alpha   90.00
_cell.angle_beta   90.00
_cell.angle_gamma   90.00
#
_symmetry.space_group_name_H-M   'P 1'
#
loop_
_entity.id
_entity.type
_entity.pdbx_description
1 polymer ?
#
loop_
_entity_poly.entity_id
_entity_poly.type
_entity_poly.pdbx_seq_one_letter_code
_entity_poly.pdbx_strand_id
1 'polypeptide(L)'
;MTLEESRRTKSRRIKSRRIKSGGQSMKTREEIISMLEESGKIMEKGPTQKDFRFHMERIETLIEILGTDTPVYYRKKLKEWKEQELFRQRRGKRLT
;
A
#
# COMPACT_ATOMS: atom_id res chain seq x y z
N MET A 1 38.83 -4.36 45.70
CA MET A 1 38.75 -5.03 44.39
C MET A 1 38.21 -4.02 43.40
N THR A 2 38.98 -3.75 42.36
CA THR A 2 38.79 -2.69 41.36
C THR A 2 37.75 -3.05 40.29
N LEU A 3 37.23 -1.99 39.68
CA LEU A 3 36.05 -1.91 38.80
C LEU A 3 36.30 -2.26 37.32
N GLU A 4 37.34 -3.03 36.99
CA GLU A 4 37.64 -3.38 35.61
C GLU A 4 37.89 -4.87 35.45
N GLU A 5 37.58 -5.36 34.25
CA GLU A 5 37.78 -6.73 33.76
C GLU A 5 36.64 -7.72 34.00
N SER A 6 35.60 -7.60 33.19
CA SER A 6 35.02 -8.80 32.54
C SER A 6 34.17 -8.44 31.32
N ARG A 7 34.80 -7.79 30.34
CA ARG A 7 34.34 -7.89 28.94
C ARG A 7 34.78 -9.25 28.40
N ARG A 8 33.94 -10.29 28.57
CA ARG A 8 34.04 -11.53 27.78
C ARG A 8 32.69 -12.24 27.70
N THR A 9 31.95 -11.89 26.65
CA THR A 9 31.28 -12.83 25.73
C THR A 9 30.72 -14.12 26.32
N LYS A 10 29.38 -14.24 26.40
CA LYS A 10 28.68 -15.44 25.91
C LYS A 10 27.18 -15.21 25.80
N SER A 11 26.75 -15.03 24.56
CA SER A 11 25.58 -15.63 23.93
C SER A 11 24.52 -16.17 24.90
N ARG A 12 23.46 -15.38 25.11
CA ARG A 12 22.19 -15.90 25.63
C ARG A 12 21.06 -15.49 24.70
N ARG A 13 21.03 -16.20 23.57
CA ARG A 13 19.85 -16.61 22.78
C ARG A 13 18.57 -15.86 23.18
N ILE A 14 18.37 -14.67 22.62
CA ILE A 14 17.06 -14.03 22.66
C ILE A 14 16.18 -14.87 21.74
N LYS A 15 15.47 -15.84 22.33
CA LYS A 15 14.24 -16.37 21.75
C LYS A 15 13.33 -15.16 21.64
N SER A 16 13.34 -14.49 20.50
CA SER A 16 12.35 -13.50 20.12
C SER A 16 11.02 -14.23 20.09
N ARG A 17 10.35 -14.27 21.23
CA ARG A 17 9.01 -14.82 21.40
C ARG A 17 8.13 -14.03 20.46
N ARG A 18 7.75 -14.70 19.37
CA ARG A 18 6.83 -14.24 18.33
C ARG A 18 5.63 -13.58 19.02
N ILE A 19 5.62 -12.26 19.08
CA ILE A 19 4.46 -11.53 19.55
C ILE A 19 3.47 -11.61 18.39
N LYS A 20 2.59 -12.62 18.42
CA LYS A 20 1.34 -12.59 17.67
C LYS A 20 0.47 -11.53 18.34
N SER A 21 0.78 -10.26 18.10
CA SER A 21 -0.12 -9.16 18.41
C SER A 21 -1.21 -9.17 17.36
N GLY A 22 -2.25 -9.97 17.59
CA GLY A 22 -3.53 -9.89 16.88
C GLY A 22 -4.30 -8.63 17.28
N GLY A 23 -3.66 -7.47 17.18
CA GLY A 23 -4.33 -6.18 17.22
C GLY A 23 -4.44 -5.71 15.78
N GLN A 24 -5.62 -5.24 15.36
CA GLN A 24 -5.71 -4.33 14.23
C GLN A 24 -4.86 -3.10 14.59
N SER A 25 -3.56 -3.16 14.30
CA SER A 25 -2.71 -1.98 14.32
C SER A 25 -3.37 -1.02 13.34
N MET A 26 -3.82 0.14 13.84
CA MET A 26 -4.19 1.23 12.94
C MET A 26 -3.04 1.38 11.97
N LYS A 27 -3.32 1.21 10.67
CA LYS A 27 -2.29 1.26 9.65
C LYS A 27 -1.60 2.61 9.76
N THR A 28 -0.29 2.62 9.86
CA THR A 28 0.43 3.89 9.93
C THR A 28 0.30 4.62 8.60
N ARG A 29 0.46 5.94 8.62
CA ARG A 29 0.43 6.78 7.40
C ARG A 29 1.36 6.23 6.30
N GLU A 30 2.53 5.76 6.69
CA GLU A 30 3.53 5.16 5.79
C GLU A 30 3.05 3.85 5.16
N GLU A 31 2.35 3.01 5.92
CA GLU A 31 1.75 1.78 5.39
C GLU A 31 0.65 2.08 4.36
N ILE A 32 -0.16 3.12 4.61
CA ILE A 32 -1.22 3.54 3.68
C ILE A 32 -0.62 4.08 2.38
N ILE A 33 0.44 4.89 2.48
CA ILE A 33 1.18 5.38 1.30
C ILE A 33 1.80 4.20 0.54
N SER A 34 2.42 3.25 1.22
CA SER A 34 2.99 2.06 0.58
C SER A 34 1.94 1.23 -0.17
N MET A 35 0.76 1.03 0.43
CA MET A 35 -0.37 0.37 -0.24
C MET A 35 -0.88 1.13 -1.46
N LEU A 36 -0.85 2.47 -1.41
CA LEU A 36 -1.24 3.34 -2.52
C LEU A 36 -0.24 3.18 -3.67
N GLU A 37 1.06 3.19 -3.37
CA GLU A 37 2.12 2.99 -4.36
C GLU A 37 2.07 1.61 -5.00
N GLU A 38 1.86 0.56 -4.21
CA GLU A 38 1.72 -0.81 -4.71
C GLU A 38 0.55 -0.91 -5.69
N SER A 39 -0.61 -0.37 -5.31
CA SER A 39 -1.80 -0.36 -6.16
C SER A 39 -1.58 0.46 -7.43
N GLY A 40 -0.89 1.61 -7.32
CA GLY A 40 -0.52 2.43 -8.47
C GLY A 40 0.41 1.71 -9.44
N LYS A 41 1.43 1.00 -8.96
CA LYS A 41 2.33 0.18 -9.80
C LYS A 41 1.59 -0.91 -10.54
N ILE A 42 0.60 -1.53 -9.91
CA ILE A 42 -0.23 -2.55 -10.56
C ILE A 42 -1.05 -1.91 -11.68
N MET A 43 -1.65 -0.74 -11.44
CA MET A 43 -2.41 0.02 -12.44
C MET A 43 -1.54 0.45 -13.64
N GLU A 44 -0.29 0.87 -13.39
CA GLU A 44 0.65 1.25 -14.44
C GLU A 44 1.08 0.08 -15.33
N LYS A 45 1.15 -1.14 -14.78
CA LYS A 45 1.48 -2.36 -15.54
C LYS A 45 0.36 -2.82 -16.48
N GLY A 46 -0.82 -2.19 -16.43
CA GLY A 46 -1.97 -2.59 -17.23
C GLY A 46 -2.60 -3.89 -16.72
N PRO A 47 -3.30 -3.85 -15.57
CA PRO A 47 -3.88 -5.03 -14.96
C PRO A 47 -5.07 -5.56 -15.77
N THR A 48 -5.50 -6.79 -15.47
CA THR A 48 -6.73 -7.35 -16.07
C THR A 48 -7.94 -6.46 -15.74
N GLN A 49 -9.03 -6.58 -16.48
CA GLN A 49 -10.21 -5.72 -16.25
C GLN A 49 -10.77 -5.85 -14.82
N LYS A 50 -10.74 -7.06 -14.25
CA LYS A 50 -11.21 -7.32 -12.88
C LYS A 50 -10.29 -6.66 -11.85
N ASP A 51 -8.98 -6.85 -12.03
CA ASP A 51 -7.97 -6.29 -11.12
C ASP A 51 -7.90 -4.76 -11.24
N PHE A 52 -8.13 -4.21 -12.44
CA PHE A 52 -8.17 -2.78 -12.68
C PHE A 52 -9.22 -2.08 -11.81
N ARG A 53 -10.46 -2.60 -11.78
CA ARG A 53 -11.52 -2.01 -10.97
C ARG A 53 -11.20 -2.12 -9.48
N PHE A 54 -10.76 -3.29 -9.03
CA PHE A 54 -10.38 -3.51 -7.64
C PHE A 54 -9.29 -2.56 -7.18
N HIS A 55 -8.21 -2.40 -7.97
CA HIS A 55 -7.12 -1.50 -7.61
C HIS A 55 -7.51 -0.03 -7.72
N MET A 56 -8.41 0.34 -8.64
CA MET A 56 -8.94 1.69 -8.71
C MET A 56 -9.75 2.05 -7.45
N GLU A 57 -10.72 1.23 -7.06
CA GLU A 57 -11.53 1.44 -5.84
C GLU A 57 -10.65 1.48 -4.58
N ARG A 58 -9.64 0.60 -4.53
CA ARG A 58 -8.64 0.60 -3.45
C ARG A 58 -7.86 1.92 -3.41
N ILE A 59 -7.41 2.43 -4.55
CA ILE A 59 -6.69 3.71 -4.64
C ILE A 59 -7.59 4.86 -4.19
N GLU A 60 -8.87 4.89 -4.59
CA GLU A 60 -9.82 5.90 -4.13
C GLU A 60 -9.94 5.90 -2.61
N THR A 61 -10.15 4.73 -2.02
CA THR A 61 -10.26 4.57 -0.57
C THR A 61 -9.00 5.04 0.14
N LEU A 62 -7.81 4.68 -0.37
CA LEU A 62 -6.53 5.09 0.22
C LEU A 62 -6.31 6.60 0.12
N ILE A 63 -6.72 7.23 -0.99
CA ILE A 63 -6.68 8.68 -1.17
C ILE A 63 -7.65 9.38 -0.20
N GLU A 64 -8.84 8.83 0.01
CA GLU A 64 -9.81 9.37 0.97
C GLU A 64 -9.27 9.31 2.40
N ILE A 65 -8.66 8.18 2.78
CA ILE A 65 -8.02 8.01 4.10
C ILE A 65 -6.86 8.99 4.29
N LEU A 66 -6.02 9.19 3.25
CA LEU A 66 -4.90 10.13 3.32
C LEU A 66 -5.34 11.60 3.25
N GLY A 67 -6.50 11.90 2.66
CA GLY A 67 -7.01 13.25 2.52
C GLY A 67 -5.98 14.19 1.89
N THR A 68 -5.60 15.26 2.60
CA THR A 68 -4.61 16.25 2.18
C THR A 68 -3.19 15.70 2.02
N ASP A 69 -2.85 14.62 2.72
CA ASP A 69 -1.54 13.97 2.64
C ASP A 69 -1.34 13.14 1.39
N THR A 70 -2.40 12.95 0.60
CA THR A 70 -2.30 12.23 -0.66
C THR A 70 -1.30 12.92 -1.60
N PRO A 71 -0.30 12.20 -2.13
CA PRO A 71 0.58 12.74 -3.16
C PRO A 71 -0.22 13.19 -4.40
N VAL A 72 0.03 14.44 -4.85
CA VAL A 72 -0.69 15.07 -5.99
C VAL A 72 -0.68 14.17 -7.24
N TYR A 73 0.41 13.44 -7.44
CA TYR A 73 0.55 12.45 -8.51
C TYR A 73 -0.63 11.46 -8.57
N TYR A 74 -0.99 10.84 -7.43
CA TYR A 74 -2.05 9.83 -7.39
C TYR A 74 -3.44 10.41 -7.62
N ARG A 75 -3.68 11.66 -7.22
CA ARG A 75 -4.94 12.36 -7.54
C ARG A 75 -5.10 12.58 -9.04
N LYS A 76 -4.01 12.93 -9.73
CA LYS A 76 -4.02 13.09 -11.20
C LYS A 76 -4.20 11.73 -11.88
N LYS A 77 -3.43 10.71 -11.47
CA LYS A 77 -3.53 9.36 -12.03
C LYS A 77 -4.90 8.71 -11.85
N LEU A 78 -5.54 8.91 -10.71
CA LEU A 78 -6.90 8.42 -10.50
C LEU A 78 -7.89 8.97 -11.53
N LYS A 79 -7.79 10.26 -11.88
CA LYS A 79 -8.63 10.85 -12.94
C LYS A 79 -8.36 10.21 -14.30
N GLU A 80 -7.09 10.07 -14.68
CA GLU A 80 -6.67 9.41 -15.93
C GLU A 80 -7.21 7.96 -16.01
N TRP A 81 -7.11 7.20 -14.93
CA TRP A 81 -7.60 5.81 -14.89
C TRP A 81 -9.13 5.72 -14.97
N LYS A 82 -9.87 6.65 -14.35
CA LYS A 82 -11.33 6.72 -14.49
C LYS A 82 -11.77 7.02 -15.92
N GLU A 83 -11.09 7.96 -16.59
CA GLU A 83 -11.36 8.27 -17.99
C GLU A 83 -11.08 7.07 -18.90
N GLN A 84 -10.00 6.34 -18.64
CA GLN A 84 -9.69 5.09 -19.33
C GLN A 84 -10.77 4.02 -19.12
N GLU A 85 -11.28 3.85 -17.90
CA GLU A 85 -12.38 2.91 -17.63
C GLU A 85 -13.65 3.31 -18.40
N LEU A 86 -14.01 4.59 -18.36
CA LEU A 86 -15.18 5.11 -19.07
C LEU A 86 -15.07 4.89 -20.58
N PHE A 87 -13.87 5.09 -21.14
CA PHE A 87 -13.61 4.82 -22.55
C PHE A 87 -13.75 3.33 -22.90
N ARG A 88 -13.23 2.42 -22.05
CA ARG A 88 -13.40 0.97 -22.21
C ARG A 88 -14.87 0.57 -22.19
N GLN A 89 -15.66 1.11 -21.25
CA GLN A 89 -17.10 0.85 -21.16
C GLN A 89 -17.86 1.34 -22.41
N ARG A 90 -17.52 2.53 -22.93
CA ARG A 90 -18.15 3.10 -24.14
C ARG A 90 -17.82 2.30 -25.40
N ARG A 91 -16.60 1.78 -25.54
CA ARG A 91 -16.23 0.92 -26.69
C ARG A 91 -16.93 -0.43 -26.65
N GLY A 92 -17.07 -1.05 -25.48
CA GLY A 92 -17.80 -2.32 -25.34
C GLY A 92 -19.28 -2.22 -25.73
N LYS A 93 -19.91 -1.06 -25.51
CA LYS A 93 -21.33 -0.81 -25.87
C LYS A 93 -21.59 -0.52 -27.36
N ARG A 94 -20.56 -0.28 -28.16
CA ARG A 94 -20.72 0.02 -29.61
C ARG A 94 -20.77 -1.22 -30.51
N LEU A 95 -20.59 -2.41 -29.94
CA LEU A 95 -20.52 -3.69 -30.66
C LEU A 95 -21.74 -4.60 -30.41
N THR A 96 -22.80 -4.06 -29.83
CA THR A 96 -24.11 -4.70 -29.65
C THR A 96 -25.17 -3.86 -30.34
#